data_AF-A0A392P3W3-F1
#
_entry.id   AF-A0A392P3W3-F1
#
_cell.length_a   1.000
_cell.length_b   1.000
_cell.length_c   1.000
_cell.angle_alpha   90.00
_cell.angle_beta   90.00
_cell.angle_gamma   90.00
#
_symmetry.space_group_name_H-M   'P 1'
#
loop_
_entity.id
_entity.type
_entity.pdbx_description
1 polymer ?
#
loop_
_entity_poly.entity_id
_entity_poly.type
_entity_poly.pdbx_seq_one_letter_code
_entity_poly.pdbx_strand_id
1 'polypeptide(L)'
;MQGILITDDYSYLDMIERNIRYKIQQSPDYAEVQDFEAGLRDFKTRVANYEKVYETVEEGSYIKMIDMASGRGGQIQEKRGYAL
;
A
#
# COMPACT_ATOMS: atom_id res chain seq x y z
N MET A 1 19.67 22.85 -8.97
CA MET A 1 18.49 22.18 -8.38
C MET A 1 17.39 22.19 -9.42
N GLN A 2 17.15 21.07 -10.10
CA GLN A 2 16.03 20.93 -11.04
C GLN A 2 15.06 19.90 -10.45
N GLY A 3 13.81 20.32 -10.31
CA GLY A 3 12.72 19.48 -9.82
C GLY A 3 12.40 18.38 -10.82
N ILE A 4 12.25 17.16 -10.31
CA ILE A 4 11.88 15.99 -11.11
C ILE A 4 10.37 15.83 -10.96
N LEU A 5 9.65 16.25 -12.00
CA LEU A 5 8.27 15.89 -12.29
C LEU A 5 8.28 14.45 -12.82
N ILE A 6 7.61 13.51 -12.15
CA ILE A 6 7.26 12.20 -12.75
C ILE A 6 5.74 12.13 -12.79
N THR A 7 5.23 12.31 -13.99
CA THR A 7 3.85 12.10 -14.40
C THR A 7 3.69 10.62 -14.74
N ASP A 8 3.04 9.85 -13.87
CA ASP A 8 2.35 8.62 -14.27
C ASP A 8 0.90 8.78 -13.81
N ASP A 9 0.02 9.04 -14.78
CA ASP A 9 -1.40 9.34 -14.64
C ASP A 9 -2.21 8.06 -14.36
N TYR A 10 -1.79 7.26 -13.37
CA TYR A 10 -2.62 6.19 -12.80
C TYR A 10 -3.23 6.71 -11.52
N SER A 11 -4.56 6.65 -11.39
CA SER A 11 -5.18 7.08 -10.16
C SER A 11 -4.74 6.14 -9.02
N TYR A 12 -4.56 6.68 -7.83
CA TYR A 12 -4.24 5.93 -6.61
C TYR A 12 -5.15 4.71 -6.40
N LEU A 13 -6.40 4.80 -6.86
CA LEU A 13 -7.40 3.74 -6.81
C LEU A 13 -7.05 2.56 -7.72
N ASP A 14 -6.54 2.82 -8.92
CA ASP A 14 -6.17 1.77 -9.89
C ASP A 14 -5.01 0.91 -9.36
N MET A 15 -4.06 1.55 -8.69
CA MET A 15 -2.94 0.86 -8.05
C MET A 15 -3.39 -0.01 -6.87
N ILE A 16 -4.29 0.52 -6.04
CA ILE A 16 -4.87 -0.24 -4.93
C ILE A 16 -5.63 -1.45 -5.48
N GLU A 17 -6.49 -1.26 -6.48
CA GLU A 17 -7.28 -2.35 -7.05
C GLU A 17 -6.40 -3.46 -7.63
N ARG A 18 -5.35 -3.08 -8.38
CA ARG A 18 -4.36 -4.03 -8.90
C ARG A 18 -3.71 -4.83 -7.79
N ASN A 19 -3.28 -4.18 -6.70
CA ASN A 19 -2.63 -4.85 -5.58
C ASN A 19 -3.58 -5.79 -4.83
N ILE A 20 -4.85 -5.40 -4.66
CA ILE A 20 -5.88 -6.25 -4.05
C ILE A 20 -6.09 -7.52 -4.90
N ARG A 21 -6.26 -7.36 -6.22
CA ARG A 21 -6.40 -8.50 -7.14
C ARG A 21 -5.21 -9.45 -7.04
N TYR A 22 -3.99 -8.89 -7.07
CA TYR A 22 -2.77 -9.67 -6.94
C TYR A 22 -2.69 -10.43 -5.60
N LYS A 23 -3.03 -9.77 -4.49
CA LYS A 23 -3.04 -10.38 -3.15
C LYS A 23 -4.05 -11.52 -3.05
N ILE A 24 -5.24 -11.41 -3.63
CA ILE A 24 -6.23 -12.49 -3.61
C ILE A 24 -5.78 -13.67 -4.48
N GLN A 25 -5.19 -13.41 -5.64
CA GLN A 25 -4.83 -14.47 -6.58
C GLN A 25 -3.53 -15.21 -6.22
N GLN A 26 -2.57 -14.54 -5.59
CA GLN A 26 -1.22 -15.06 -5.40
C GLN A 26 -0.88 -15.34 -3.92
N SER A 27 -1.67 -14.84 -2.98
CA SER A 27 -1.38 -15.06 -1.56
C SER A 27 -1.80 -16.47 -1.13
N PRO A 28 -1.00 -17.16 -0.32
CA PRO A 28 -1.40 -18.42 0.29
C PRO A 28 -2.66 -18.28 1.17
N ASP A 29 -2.93 -17.07 1.70
CA ASP A 29 -4.12 -16.77 2.52
C ASP A 29 -5.45 -17.06 1.79
N TYR A 30 -5.47 -16.99 0.46
CA TYR A 30 -6.66 -17.21 -0.38
C TYR A 30 -6.53 -18.43 -1.29
N ALA A 31 -5.52 -19.29 -1.09
CA ALA A 31 -5.22 -20.41 -1.99
C ALA A 31 -6.40 -21.39 -2.16
N GLU A 32 -7.19 -21.59 -1.10
CA GLU A 32 -8.37 -22.47 -1.09
C GLU A 32 -9.67 -21.76 -1.52
N VAL A 33 -9.63 -20.44 -1.75
CA VAL A 33 -10.80 -19.64 -2.10
C VAL A 33 -10.95 -19.59 -3.61
N GLN A 34 -11.83 -20.43 -4.15
CA GLN A 34 -12.08 -20.50 -5.61
C GLN A 34 -12.91 -19.32 -6.13
N ASP A 35 -13.80 -18.75 -5.30
CA ASP A 35 -14.60 -17.57 -5.66
C ASP A 35 -13.82 -16.28 -5.35
N PHE A 36 -13.33 -15.64 -6.41
CA PHE A 36 -12.62 -14.37 -6.32
C PHE A 36 -13.43 -13.29 -5.58
N GLU A 37 -14.75 -13.21 -5.81
CA GLU A 37 -15.59 -12.20 -5.18
C GLU A 37 -15.77 -12.45 -3.68
N ALA A 38 -15.77 -13.72 -3.25
CA ALA A 38 -15.73 -14.06 -1.82
C ALA A 38 -14.42 -13.61 -1.18
N GLY A 39 -13.27 -13.86 -1.83
CA GLY A 39 -11.97 -13.38 -1.37
C GLY A 39 -11.89 -11.85 -1.33
N LEU A 40 -12.47 -11.15 -2.31
CA LEU A 40 -12.51 -9.69 -2.35
C LEU A 40 -13.33 -9.10 -1.21
N ARG A 41 -14.49 -9.69 -0.89
CA ARG A 41 -15.33 -9.26 0.24
C ARG A 41 -14.62 -9.44 1.57
N ASP A 42 -13.95 -10.58 1.78
CA ASP A 42 -13.15 -10.82 2.98
C ASP A 42 -12.01 -9.80 3.09
N PHE A 43 -11.25 -9.61 2.01
CA PHE A 43 -10.12 -8.68 1.99
C PHE A 43 -10.55 -7.25 2.33
N LYS A 44 -11.63 -6.75 1.72
CA LYS A 44 -12.18 -5.41 2.01
C LYS A 44 -12.65 -5.28 3.46
N THR A 45 -13.25 -6.33 4.02
CA THR A 45 -13.67 -6.35 5.43
C THR A 45 -12.47 -6.25 6.36
N ARG A 46 -11.37 -6.95 6.04
CA ARG A 46 -10.13 -6.86 6.80
C ARG A 46 -9.50 -5.47 6.72
N VAL A 47 -9.43 -4.87 5.53
CA VAL A 47 -8.95 -3.48 5.37
C VAL A 47 -9.75 -2.51 6.23
N ALA A 48 -11.08 -2.58 6.18
CA ALA A 48 -11.96 -1.73 6.99
C ALA A 48 -11.77 -1.92 8.50
N ASN A 49 -11.31 -3.09 8.95
CA ASN A 49 -10.97 -3.31 10.36
C ASN A 49 -9.63 -2.68 10.74
N TYR A 50 -8.63 -2.71 9.85
CA TYR A 50 -7.37 -2.02 10.09
C TYR A 50 -7.53 -0.49 10.06
N GLU A 51 -8.36 0.05 9.16
CA GLU A 51 -8.63 1.50 9.07
C GLU A 51 -9.17 2.10 10.37
N LYS A 52 -9.92 1.33 11.16
CA LYS A 52 -10.49 1.79 12.44
C LYS A 52 -9.44 2.04 13.53
N VAL A 53 -8.29 1.37 13.43
CA VAL A 53 -7.25 1.36 14.47
C VAL A 53 -5.91 1.86 13.96
N TYR A 54 -5.82 2.20 12.67
CA TYR A 54 -4.58 2.64 12.06
C TYR A 54 -4.23 4.07 12.48
N GLU A 55 -3.07 4.22 13.12
CA GLU A 55 -2.48 5.50 13.46
C GLU A 55 -1.20 5.70 12.64
N THR A 56 -1.07 6.87 12.01
CA THR A 56 0.14 7.18 11.24
C THR A 56 1.29 7.45 12.21
N VAL A 57 2.46 6.88 11.92
CA VAL A 57 3.67 7.16 12.70
C VAL A 57 4.14 8.57 12.40
N GLU A 58 4.06 9.45 13.40
CA GLU A 58 4.51 10.84 13.31
C GLU A 58 5.77 11.12 14.13
N GLU A 59 6.14 10.22 15.04
CA GLU A 59 7.25 10.39 15.99
C GLU A 59 8.41 9.43 15.72
N GLY A 60 9.62 9.83 16.12
CA GLY A 60 10.84 9.06 15.95
C GLY A 60 11.44 9.14 14.54
N SER A 61 12.42 8.26 14.28
CA SER A 61 13.06 8.16 12.97
C SER A 61 12.39 7.05 12.15
N TYR A 62 11.89 7.38 10.96
CA TYR A 62 11.19 6.41 10.09
C TYR A 62 11.42 6.66 8.61
N ILE A 63 11.15 5.61 7.82
CA ILE A 63 11.17 5.64 6.37
C ILE A 63 9.76 5.35 5.87
N LYS A 64 9.16 6.29 5.15
CA LYS A 64 7.86 6.15 4.49
C LYS A 64 8.10 5.79 3.02
N MET A 65 7.61 4.63 2.62
CA MET A 65 7.66 4.17 1.24
C MET A 65 6.33 4.45 0.55
N ILE A 66 6.38 5.05 -0.63
CA ILE A 66 5.21 5.41 -1.43
C ILE A 66 5.43 4.81 -2.82
N ASP A 67 4.42 4.11 -3.34
CA ASP A 67 4.44 3.54 -4.70
C ASP A 67 5.61 2.59 -5.02
N MET A 68 5.85 1.61 -4.14
CA MET A 68 6.93 0.62 -4.36
C MET A 68 6.49 -0.57 -5.22
N ALA A 69 5.19 -0.78 -5.40
CA ALA A 69 4.64 -1.97 -6.07
C ALA A 69 4.94 -2.03 -7.58
N SER A 70 5.26 -0.89 -8.19
CA SER A 70 5.54 -0.78 -9.63
C SER A 70 6.93 -1.28 -10.03
N GLY A 71 7.86 -1.45 -9.07
CA GLY A 71 9.25 -1.84 -9.34
C GLY A 71 10.08 -0.78 -10.07
N ARG A 72 9.51 0.40 -10.34
CA ARG A 72 10.15 1.50 -11.11
C ARG A 72 10.71 2.63 -10.23
N GLY A 73 11.02 2.33 -8.97
CA GLY A 73 11.58 3.30 -8.03
C GLY A 73 10.49 4.18 -7.39
N GLY A 74 9.77 3.60 -6.43
CA GLY A 74 8.86 4.35 -5.57
C GLY A 74 9.57 5.44 -4.76
N GLN A 75 8.79 6.35 -4.18
CA GLN A 75 9.33 7.45 -3.39
C GLN A 75 9.64 6.96 -1.97
N ILE A 76 10.83 7.31 -1.50
CA ILE A 76 11.27 7.05 -0.13
C ILE A 76 11.39 8.41 0.57
N GLN A 77 10.66 8.59 1.67
CA GLN A 77 10.77 9.75 2.54
C GLN A 77 11.36 9.31 3.89
N GLU A 78 12.49 9.90 4.26
CA GLU A 78 13.13 9.71 5.57
C GLU A 78 12.78 10.88 6.48
N LYS A 79 12.35 10.59 7.71
CA LYS A 79 12.28 11.57 8.80
C LYS A 79 13.21 11.11 9.91
N ARG A 80 14.10 11.99 10.38
CA ARG A 80 14.95 11.75 11.57
C ARG A 80 14.38 12.48 12.77
N GLY A 81 14.08 11.74 13.83
CA GLY A 81 13.77 12.30 15.14
C GLY A 81 15.05 12.42 15.96
N TYR A 82 15.50 13.65 16.24
CA TYR A 82 16.56 13.89 17.22
C TYR A 82 15.92 14.03 18.60
N ALA A 83 16.31 13.19 19.56
CA ALA A 83 16.00 13.41 20.98
C ALA A 83 16.86 14.57 21.50
N LEU A 84 16.24 15.58 22.10
CA LEU A 84 16.92 16.68 22.82
C LEU A 84 17.34 16.22 24.22
#